data_AF-A0A7S3ISW8-F1
#
_entry.id   AF-A0A7S3ISW8-F1
#
_cell.length_a   1.000
_cell.length_b   1.000
_cell.length_c   1.000
_cell.angle_alpha   90.00
_cell.angle_beta   90.00
_cell.angle_gamma   90.00
#
_symmetry.space_group_name_H-M   'P 1'
#
loop_
_entity.id
_entity.type
_entity.pdbx_description
1 polymer ?
#
loop_
_entity_poly.entity_id
_entity_poly.type
_entity_poly.pdbx_seq_one_letter_code
_entity_poly.pdbx_strand_id
1 'polypeptide(L)'
;MGEEIAEGDLWKAQHDAMKPTTGGQSNVDDKEDKPAPPKKEENEIVKILEGFEHQSEKVILKEEEDLMEFETEFKDDLPQYKKNWQDSVHSAWDFVVYFRWIINMVTLAIPFSLVSVLLIGFDVVVNIVFNKWWAKANAILIAQTVYLVTQTFLSQWLIWEIPAWLRKFKIIRCFSWIAALIYTGVWALALIKLLFMLFVDDNSSDDYETLMFALFLAYMLIMTAPAIPVNIAIVSKELVLEEFTLLNKHIGQ
;
A
#
# COMPACT_ATOMS: atom_id res chain seq x y z
N MET A 1 -16.48 27.74 22.31
CA MET A 1 -16.39 27.11 23.65
C MET A 1 -16.89 25.69 23.49
N GLY A 2 -15.99 24.78 23.11
CA GLY A 2 -16.28 23.35 23.01
C GLY A 2 -15.56 22.69 24.19
N GLU A 3 -16.30 21.94 24.98
CA GLU A 3 -15.74 21.17 26.10
C GLU A 3 -14.85 20.07 25.55
N GLU A 4 -13.54 20.19 25.80
CA GLU A 4 -12.59 19.08 25.71
C GLU A 4 -12.98 18.06 26.80
N ILE A 5 -13.73 17.03 26.41
CA ILE A 5 -13.92 15.85 27.26
C ILE A 5 -12.59 15.10 27.23
N ALA A 6 -11.86 15.15 28.35
CA ALA A 6 -10.58 14.49 28.51
C ALA A 6 -10.74 12.98 28.23
N GLU A 7 -9.98 12.43 27.27
CA GLU A 7 -9.97 11.00 26.94
C GLU A 7 -9.70 10.09 28.16
N GLY A 8 -9.11 10.63 29.22
CA GLY A 8 -8.92 9.95 30.50
C GLY A 8 -10.22 9.58 31.24
N ASP A 9 -11.32 10.29 30.99
CA ASP A 9 -12.61 10.02 31.64
C ASP A 9 -13.37 8.89 30.94
N LEU A 10 -13.17 8.70 29.63
CA LEU A 10 -13.80 7.62 28.87
C LEU A 10 -13.26 6.24 29.30
N TRP A 11 -11.96 6.14 29.55
CA TRP A 11 -11.32 4.90 29.97
C TRP A 11 -11.69 4.51 31.40
N LYS A 12 -11.85 5.50 32.30
CA LYS A 12 -12.37 5.26 33.65
C LYS A 12 -13.82 4.81 33.63
N ALA A 13 -14.67 5.39 32.78
CA ALA A 13 -16.06 4.97 32.64
C ALA A 13 -16.19 3.51 32.12
N GLN A 14 -15.36 3.10 31.16
CA GLN A 14 -15.34 1.71 30.69
C GLN A 14 -14.81 0.74 31.76
N HIS A 15 -13.76 1.12 32.48
CA HIS A 15 -13.18 0.26 33.50
C HIS A 15 -14.08 0.13 34.75
N ASP A 16 -14.85 1.17 35.09
CA ASP A 16 -15.84 1.10 36.17
C ASP A 16 -17.10 0.31 35.76
N ALA A 17 -17.46 0.29 34.47
CA ALA A 17 -18.51 -0.59 33.95
C ALA A 17 -18.12 -2.07 33.92
N MET A 18 -16.82 -2.38 33.84
CA MET A 18 -16.30 -3.76 33.87
C MET A 18 -15.99 -4.27 35.28
N LYS A 19 -16.11 -3.44 36.32
CA LYS A 19 -16.03 -3.97 37.69
C LYS A 19 -17.18 -4.96 37.85
N PRO A 20 -16.92 -6.24 38.15
CA PRO A 20 -17.98 -7.16 38.47
C PRO A 20 -18.74 -6.55 39.64
N THR A 21 -19.98 -6.16 39.38
CA THR A 21 -20.93 -5.77 40.42
C THR A 21 -20.95 -6.96 41.37
N THR A 22 -20.27 -6.81 42.51
CA THR A 22 -20.33 -7.74 43.62
C THR A 22 -21.80 -7.82 43.99
N GLY A 23 -22.45 -8.83 43.44
CA GLY A 23 -23.87 -9.06 43.58
C GLY A 23 -24.17 -9.07 45.06
N GLY A 24 -25.00 -8.12 45.49
CA GLY A 24 -25.79 -8.32 46.67
C GLY A 24 -26.49 -9.66 46.47
N GLN A 25 -26.15 -10.62 47.33
CA GLN A 25 -26.87 -11.87 47.47
C GLN A 25 -28.28 -11.51 47.99
N SER A 26 -29.16 -11.06 47.08
CA SER A 26 -30.58 -11.19 47.32
C SER A 26 -30.86 -12.69 47.17
N ASN A 27 -30.92 -13.37 48.32
CA ASN A 27 -31.61 -14.65 48.47
C ASN A 27 -33.07 -14.45 48.04
N VAL A 28 -33.29 -14.48 46.73
CA VAL A 28 -34.59 -14.74 46.15
C VAL A 28 -34.51 -16.16 45.66
N ASP A 29 -34.94 -17.07 46.55
CA ASP A 29 -35.22 -18.48 46.31
C ASP A 29 -36.40 -18.64 45.31
N ASP A 30 -36.36 -17.94 44.18
CA ASP A 30 -37.19 -18.25 43.04
C ASP A 30 -36.47 -19.34 42.25
N LYS A 31 -36.60 -20.58 42.75
CA LYS A 31 -36.44 -21.78 41.94
C LYS A 31 -37.56 -21.79 40.90
N GLU A 32 -37.47 -20.91 39.91
CA GLU A 32 -38.01 -21.22 38.60
C GLU A 32 -37.28 -22.48 38.15
N ASP A 33 -37.95 -23.62 38.28
CA ASP A 33 -37.65 -24.86 37.58
C ASP A 33 -37.68 -24.52 36.08
N LYS A 34 -36.59 -23.94 35.58
CA LYS A 34 -36.36 -23.79 34.15
C LYS A 34 -36.32 -25.22 33.63
N PRO A 35 -37.30 -25.63 32.79
CA PRO A 35 -37.32 -26.98 32.28
C PRO A 35 -35.97 -27.23 31.62
N ALA A 36 -35.33 -28.34 31.99
CA ALA A 36 -34.07 -28.75 31.37
C ALA A 36 -34.23 -28.65 29.85
N PRO A 37 -33.29 -27.98 29.15
CA PRO A 37 -33.40 -27.82 27.71
C PRO A 37 -33.67 -29.20 27.09
N PRO A 38 -34.65 -29.32 26.19
CA PRO A 38 -35.01 -30.60 25.64
C PRO A 38 -33.74 -31.20 25.02
N LYS A 39 -33.37 -32.44 25.39
CA LYS A 39 -32.15 -33.16 24.94
C LYS A 39 -31.90 -33.15 23.42
N LYS A 40 -32.93 -32.80 22.64
CA LYS A 40 -32.85 -32.60 21.20
C LYS A 40 -32.06 -31.34 20.81
N GLU A 41 -32.19 -30.24 21.56
CA GLU A 41 -31.48 -28.98 21.31
C GLU A 41 -29.98 -29.12 21.62
N GLU A 42 -29.61 -29.83 22.69
CA GLU A 42 -28.19 -30.09 23.00
C GLU A 42 -27.48 -30.86 21.89
N ASN A 43 -28.14 -31.87 21.30
CA ASN A 43 -27.56 -32.66 20.21
C ASN A 43 -27.40 -31.85 18.90
N GLU A 44 -28.32 -30.91 18.63
CA GLU A 44 -28.19 -30.02 17.47
C GLU A 44 -27.05 -29.03 17.66
N ILE A 45 -26.87 -28.48 18.87
CA ILE A 45 -25.76 -27.57 19.19
C ILE A 45 -24.41 -28.28 19.05
N VAL A 46 -24.27 -29.50 19.59
CA VAL A 46 -23.03 -30.29 19.47
C VAL A 46 -22.69 -30.54 18.01
N LYS A 47 -23.67 -30.94 17.19
CA LYS A 47 -23.45 -31.19 15.76
C LYS A 47 -23.04 -29.93 14.99
N ILE A 48 -23.60 -28.76 15.35
CA ILE A 48 -23.21 -27.48 14.76
C ILE A 48 -21.76 -27.13 15.13
N LEU A 49 -21.39 -27.30 16.41
CA LEU A 49 -20.03 -27.03 16.89
C LEU A 49 -18.99 -27.93 16.21
N GLU A 50 -19.25 -29.23 16.10
CA GLU A 50 -18.38 -30.17 15.37
C GLU A 50 -18.23 -29.77 13.90
N GLY A 51 -19.31 -29.28 13.27
CA GLY A 51 -19.28 -28.75 11.91
C GLY A 51 -18.39 -27.50 11.76
N PHE A 52 -18.47 -26.58 12.74
CA PHE A 52 -17.62 -25.39 12.78
C PHE A 52 -16.15 -25.73 13.03
N GLU A 53 -15.84 -26.65 13.95
CA GLU A 53 -14.47 -27.10 14.21
C GLU A 53 -13.85 -27.70 12.95
N HIS A 54 -14.57 -28.60 12.28
CA HIS A 54 -14.08 -29.22 11.05
C HIS A 54 -13.93 -28.23 9.88
N GLN A 55 -14.82 -27.22 9.79
CA GLN A 55 -14.68 -26.16 8.79
C GLN A 55 -13.46 -25.27 9.10
N SER A 56 -13.21 -24.96 10.38
CA SER A 56 -12.04 -24.17 10.78
C SER A 56 -10.73 -24.91 10.51
N GLU A 57 -10.66 -26.21 10.81
CA GLU A 57 -9.50 -27.06 10.54
C GLU A 57 -9.17 -27.12 9.04
N LYS A 58 -10.19 -27.25 8.19
CA LYS A 58 -10.01 -27.23 6.73
C LYS A 58 -9.46 -25.90 6.20
N VAL A 59 -9.89 -24.78 6.77
CA VAL A 59 -9.37 -23.46 6.39
C VAL A 59 -7.91 -23.33 6.80
N ILE A 60 -7.56 -23.73 8.03
CA ILE A 60 -6.19 -23.68 8.55
C ILE A 60 -5.26 -24.56 7.72
N LEU A 61 -5.63 -25.82 7.46
CA LEU A 61 -4.80 -26.74 6.66
C LEU A 61 -4.56 -26.23 5.24
N LYS A 62 -5.58 -25.62 4.62
CA LYS A 62 -5.44 -25.02 3.30
C LYS A 62 -4.49 -23.81 3.33
N GLU A 63 -4.60 -22.95 4.35
CA GLU A 63 -3.69 -21.82 4.52
C GLU A 63 -2.23 -22.29 4.73
N GLU A 64 -2.01 -23.35 5.52
CA GLU A 64 -0.67 -23.94 5.71
C GLU A 64 -0.10 -24.53 4.41
N GLU A 65 -0.92 -25.21 3.62
CA GLU A 65 -0.53 -25.75 2.31
C GLU A 65 -0.15 -24.64 1.32
N ASP A 66 -0.99 -23.60 1.21
CA ASP A 66 -0.73 -22.43 0.36
C ASP A 66 0.57 -21.70 0.79
N LEU A 67 0.88 -21.69 2.09
CA LEU A 67 2.07 -21.04 2.64
C LEU A 67 3.34 -21.87 2.40
N MET A 68 3.27 -23.20 2.51
CA MET A 68 4.36 -24.11 2.17
C MET A 68 4.66 -24.10 0.66
N GLU A 69 3.64 -24.07 -0.18
CA GLU A 69 3.80 -23.92 -1.63
C GLU A 69 4.49 -22.58 -1.94
N PHE A 70 4.05 -21.50 -1.32
CA PHE A 70 4.67 -20.18 -1.46
C PHE A 70 6.14 -20.16 -1.00
N GLU A 71 6.47 -20.77 0.14
CA GLU A 71 7.85 -20.82 0.63
C GLU A 71 8.76 -21.61 -0.32
N THR A 72 8.25 -22.71 -0.88
CA THR A 72 8.97 -23.53 -1.85
C THR A 72 9.20 -22.75 -3.15
N GLU A 73 8.14 -22.14 -3.68
CA GLU A 73 8.19 -21.28 -4.86
C GLU A 73 9.17 -20.10 -4.67
N PHE A 74 9.17 -19.50 -3.48
CA PHE A 74 10.07 -18.41 -3.12
C PHE A 74 11.53 -18.86 -3.02
N LYS A 75 11.80 -20.02 -2.42
CA LYS A 75 13.16 -20.61 -2.37
C LYS A 75 13.70 -20.96 -3.75
N ASP A 76 12.83 -21.43 -4.63
CA ASP A 76 13.20 -21.79 -6.00
C ASP A 76 13.45 -20.56 -6.88
N ASP A 77 12.74 -19.46 -6.62
CA ASP A 77 12.93 -18.20 -7.34
C ASP A 77 14.15 -17.40 -6.87
N LEU A 78 14.57 -17.58 -5.62
CA LEU A 78 15.79 -16.95 -5.14
C LEU A 78 17.00 -17.53 -5.89
N PRO A 79 17.95 -16.69 -6.33
CA PRO A 79 19.17 -17.18 -6.95
C PRO A 79 19.86 -18.18 -6.00
N GLN A 80 20.01 -19.42 -6.46
CA GLN A 80 20.64 -20.48 -5.68
C GLN A 80 22.15 -20.21 -5.58
N TYR A 81 22.53 -19.49 -4.53
CA TYR A 81 23.92 -19.20 -4.24
C TYR A 81 24.65 -20.47 -3.79
N LYS A 82 25.57 -20.97 -4.63
CA LYS A 82 26.49 -22.04 -4.21
C LYS A 82 27.23 -21.60 -2.94
N LYS A 83 27.37 -22.53 -1.99
CA LYS A 83 28.08 -22.30 -0.71
C LYS A 83 29.47 -21.69 -0.91
N ASN A 84 30.16 -22.08 -1.99
CA ASN A 84 31.44 -21.51 -2.42
C ASN A 84 31.24 -20.61 -3.65
N TRP A 85 30.82 -19.37 -3.45
CA TRP A 85 30.62 -18.40 -4.55
C TRP A 85 31.91 -18.14 -5.34
N GLN A 86 33.07 -18.26 -4.70
CA GLN A 86 34.40 -18.08 -5.31
C GLN A 86 34.61 -19.00 -6.52
N ASP A 87 34.03 -20.20 -6.51
CA ASP A 87 34.17 -21.16 -7.61
C ASP A 87 33.38 -20.74 -8.86
N SER A 88 32.43 -19.81 -8.73
CA SER A 88 31.55 -19.36 -9.82
C SER A 88 31.85 -17.95 -10.32
N VAL A 89 32.81 -17.24 -9.70
CA VAL A 89 33.14 -15.85 -10.01
C VAL A 89 34.58 -15.78 -10.51
N HIS A 90 34.76 -15.66 -11.83
CA HIS A 90 36.07 -15.57 -12.45
C HIS A 90 36.45 -14.14 -12.86
N SER A 91 35.45 -13.26 -12.99
CA SER A 91 35.63 -11.85 -13.34
C SER A 91 34.81 -10.93 -12.44
N ALA A 92 35.17 -9.64 -12.43
CA ALA A 92 34.39 -8.61 -11.74
C ALA A 92 32.95 -8.51 -12.29
N TRP A 93 32.75 -8.84 -13.57
CA TRP A 93 31.43 -8.87 -14.18
C TRP A 93 30.57 -10.03 -13.63
N ASP A 94 31.16 -11.22 -13.49
CA ASP A 94 30.46 -12.37 -12.90
C ASP A 94 30.05 -12.08 -11.45
N PHE A 95 30.89 -11.35 -10.71
CA PHE A 95 30.54 -10.90 -9.36
C PHE A 95 29.29 -10.01 -9.37
N VAL A 96 29.24 -9.02 -10.27
CA VAL A 96 28.10 -8.10 -10.38
C VAL A 96 26.83 -8.84 -10.81
N VAL A 97 26.94 -9.78 -11.75
CA VAL A 97 25.80 -10.60 -12.20
C VAL A 97 25.31 -11.52 -11.07
N TYR A 98 26.24 -12.16 -10.35
CA TYR A 98 25.93 -13.05 -9.24
C TYR A 98 25.23 -12.29 -8.11
N PHE A 99 25.78 -11.14 -7.69
CA PHE A 99 25.22 -10.31 -6.61
C PHE A 99 24.20 -9.27 -7.09
N ARG A 100 23.73 -9.35 -8.35
CA ARG A 100 22.87 -8.33 -8.98
C ARG A 100 21.67 -7.96 -8.11
N TRP A 101 21.01 -8.96 -7.53
CA TRP A 101 19.82 -8.73 -6.71
C TRP A 101 20.13 -7.98 -5.42
N ILE A 102 21.21 -8.34 -4.73
CA ILE A 102 21.66 -7.64 -3.51
C ILE A 102 22.10 -6.22 -3.84
N ILE A 103 22.85 -6.04 -4.93
CA ILE A 103 23.27 -4.72 -5.38
C ILE A 103 22.06 -3.85 -5.71
N ASN A 104 21.09 -4.37 -6.48
CA ASN A 104 19.84 -3.66 -6.80
C ASN A 104 19.06 -3.30 -5.53
N MET A 105 18.96 -4.21 -4.56
CA MET A 105 18.27 -3.96 -3.30
C MET A 105 18.92 -2.80 -2.54
N VAL A 106 20.24 -2.83 -2.34
CA VAL A 106 20.96 -1.84 -1.53
C VAL A 106 21.06 -0.49 -2.24
N THR A 107 21.33 -0.48 -3.54
CA THR A 107 21.61 0.75 -4.29
C THR A 107 20.35 1.43 -4.85
N LEU A 108 19.29 0.66 -5.12
CA LEU A 108 18.06 1.20 -5.71
C LEU A 108 16.88 1.06 -4.75
N ALA A 109 16.60 -0.15 -4.26
CA ALA A 109 15.35 -0.42 -3.55
C ALA A 109 15.27 0.30 -2.20
N ILE A 110 16.29 0.20 -1.37
CA ILE A 110 16.32 0.85 -0.05
C ILE A 110 16.27 2.39 -0.20
N PRO A 111 17.12 3.04 -1.01
CA PRO A 111 17.06 4.49 -1.19
C PRO A 111 15.71 4.96 -1.75
N PHE A 112 15.15 4.25 -2.73
CA PHE A 112 13.85 4.58 -3.29
C PHE A 112 12.71 4.42 -2.27
N SER A 113 12.72 3.34 -1.46
CA SER A 113 11.76 3.16 -0.38
C SER A 113 11.82 4.31 0.63
N LEU A 114 13.02 4.76 1.01
CA LEU A 114 13.17 5.91 1.92
C LEU A 114 12.63 7.20 1.28
N VAL A 115 13.02 7.50 0.04
CA VAL A 115 12.56 8.71 -0.67
C VAL A 115 11.04 8.69 -0.86
N SER A 116 10.46 7.56 -1.25
CA SER A 116 9.01 7.45 -1.49
C SER A 116 8.18 7.64 -0.21
N VAL A 117 8.64 7.13 0.93
CA VAL A 117 8.01 7.40 2.24
C VAL A 117 8.12 8.88 2.62
N LEU A 118 9.26 9.52 2.34
CA LEU A 118 9.42 10.96 2.57
C LEU A 118 8.50 11.79 1.65
N LEU A 119 8.26 11.36 0.42
CA LEU A 119 7.32 12.02 -0.51
C LEU A 119 5.87 11.93 -0.03
N ILE A 120 5.45 10.76 0.49
CA ILE A 120 4.14 10.62 1.15
C ILE A 120 4.06 11.54 2.36
N GLY A 121 5.08 11.53 3.22
CA GLY A 121 5.14 12.38 4.41
C GLY A 121 5.04 13.88 4.05
N PHE A 122 5.76 14.30 3.01
CA PHE A 122 5.70 15.66 2.49
C PHE A 122 4.29 16.02 2.00
N ASP A 123 3.65 15.17 1.19
CA ASP A 123 2.28 15.40 0.71
C ASP A 123 1.29 15.56 1.88
N VAL A 124 1.35 14.67 2.86
CA VAL A 124 0.49 14.71 4.05
C VAL A 124 0.74 15.98 4.88
N VAL A 125 2.00 16.33 5.15
CA VAL A 125 2.36 17.52 5.93
C VAL A 125 1.92 18.79 5.22
N VAL A 126 2.19 18.93 3.92
CA VAL A 126 1.75 20.10 3.13
C VAL A 126 0.23 20.19 3.13
N ASN A 127 -0.49 19.07 2.98
CA ASN A 127 -1.95 19.07 3.07
C ASN A 127 -2.45 19.53 4.45
N ILE A 128 -1.85 19.09 5.55
CA ILE A 128 -2.24 19.50 6.90
C ILE A 128 -1.98 20.99 7.13
N VAL A 129 -0.78 21.46 6.76
CA VAL A 129 -0.30 22.83 7.04
C VAL A 129 -1.04 23.85 6.18
N PHE A 130 -1.13 23.64 4.87
CA PHE A 130 -1.66 24.64 3.95
C PHE A 130 -3.19 24.58 3.83
N ASN A 131 -3.80 23.40 3.94
CA ASN A 131 -5.24 23.28 3.75
C ASN A 131 -6.04 23.30 5.06
N LYS A 132 -5.39 23.31 6.23
CA LYS A 132 -5.99 23.16 7.57
C LYS A 132 -6.72 21.82 7.71
N TRP A 133 -6.27 20.96 8.62
CA TRP A 133 -6.71 19.56 8.73
C TRP A 133 -6.41 18.75 7.46
N TRP A 134 -6.88 17.50 7.35
CA TRP A 134 -6.66 16.67 6.17
C TRP A 134 -7.41 17.25 4.96
N ALA A 135 -6.74 18.20 4.29
CA ALA A 135 -7.21 18.87 3.09
C ALA A 135 -8.58 19.58 3.21
N LYS A 136 -9.05 19.96 4.41
CA LYS A 136 -10.42 20.48 4.61
C LYS A 136 -11.52 19.57 4.02
N ALA A 137 -11.27 18.26 3.96
CA ALA A 137 -12.13 17.30 3.26
C ALA A 137 -12.32 17.58 1.75
N ASN A 138 -11.38 18.27 1.11
CA ASN A 138 -11.35 18.38 -0.34
C ASN A 138 -11.08 17.00 -0.95
N ALA A 139 -12.11 16.41 -1.54
CA ALA A 139 -12.07 15.07 -2.11
C ALA A 139 -10.97 14.89 -3.16
N ILE A 140 -10.62 15.94 -3.92
CA ILE A 140 -9.57 15.87 -4.95
C ILE A 140 -8.20 15.69 -4.29
N LEU A 141 -7.91 16.44 -3.23
CA LEU A 141 -6.64 16.33 -2.51
C LEU A 141 -6.52 15.01 -1.74
N ILE A 142 -7.63 14.52 -1.17
CA ILE A 142 -7.67 13.20 -0.52
C ILE A 142 -7.43 12.09 -1.55
N ALA A 143 -8.12 12.14 -2.70
CA ALA A 143 -7.93 11.17 -3.79
C ALA A 143 -6.48 11.18 -4.29
N GLN A 144 -5.86 12.37 -4.36
CA GLN A 144 -4.46 12.54 -4.71
C GLN A 144 -3.50 11.85 -3.71
N THR A 145 -3.72 12.05 -2.40
CA THR A 145 -2.92 11.35 -1.35
C THR A 145 -3.11 9.83 -1.42
N VAL A 146 -4.35 9.36 -1.59
CA VAL A 146 -4.66 7.92 -1.73
C VAL A 146 -3.97 7.34 -2.97
N TYR A 147 -4.00 8.07 -4.09
CA TYR A 147 -3.30 7.68 -5.31
C TYR A 147 -1.79 7.58 -5.06
N LEU A 148 -1.17 8.58 -4.44
CA LEU A 148 0.26 8.58 -4.14
C LEU A 148 0.66 7.39 -3.25
N VAL A 149 -0.11 7.11 -2.18
CA VAL A 149 0.14 5.97 -1.29
C VAL A 149 0.02 4.65 -2.04
N THR A 150 -1.03 4.51 -2.85
CA THR A 150 -1.26 3.28 -3.64
C THR A 150 -0.15 3.05 -4.65
N GLN A 151 0.21 4.06 -5.45
CA GLN A 151 1.31 3.97 -6.42
C GLN A 151 2.65 3.71 -5.72
N THR A 152 2.91 4.35 -4.58
CA THR A 152 4.13 4.11 -3.80
C THR A 152 4.21 2.65 -3.35
N PHE A 153 3.12 2.11 -2.77
CA PHE A 153 3.09 0.72 -2.35
C PHE A 153 3.36 -0.23 -3.53
N LEU A 154 2.65 -0.06 -4.65
CA LEU A 154 2.85 -0.88 -5.86
C LEU A 154 4.27 -0.75 -6.43
N SER A 155 4.83 0.47 -6.42
CA SER A 155 6.20 0.74 -6.89
C SER A 155 7.27 0.08 -6.02
N GLN A 156 7.05 -0.06 -4.71
CA GLN A 156 8.00 -0.72 -3.81
C GLN A 156 8.14 -2.19 -4.19
N TRP A 157 7.04 -2.93 -4.32
CA TRP A 157 7.09 -4.34 -4.74
C TRP A 157 7.74 -4.53 -6.11
N LEU A 158 7.53 -3.57 -7.03
CA LEU A 158 8.14 -3.59 -8.36
C LEU A 158 9.65 -3.34 -8.30
N ILE A 159 10.10 -2.33 -7.56
CA ILE A 159 11.51 -1.93 -7.47
C ILE A 159 12.33 -2.98 -6.73
N TRP A 160 11.73 -3.66 -5.75
CA TRP A 160 12.35 -4.78 -5.03
C TRP A 160 12.48 -6.05 -5.88
N GLU A 161 11.90 -6.07 -7.08
CA GLU A 161 11.97 -7.17 -8.05
C GLU A 161 11.55 -8.52 -7.43
N ILE A 162 10.53 -8.51 -6.57
CA ILE A 162 10.07 -9.71 -5.86
C ILE A 162 9.44 -10.69 -6.86
N PRO A 163 10.02 -11.88 -7.11
CA PRO A 163 9.59 -12.76 -8.21
C PRO A 163 8.13 -13.20 -8.13
N ALA A 164 7.66 -13.54 -6.93
CA ALA A 164 6.27 -13.90 -6.68
C ALA A 164 5.30 -12.76 -7.07
N TRP A 165 5.66 -11.51 -6.75
CA TRP A 165 4.87 -10.34 -7.10
C TRP A 165 4.81 -10.13 -8.62
N LEU A 166 5.97 -10.21 -9.28
CA LEU A 166 6.10 -10.01 -10.72
C LEU A 166 5.28 -11.02 -11.54
N ARG A 167 5.14 -12.26 -11.06
CA ARG A 167 4.38 -13.32 -11.74
C ARG A 167 2.89 -13.23 -11.49
N LYS A 168 2.45 -13.07 -10.23
CA LYS A 168 1.02 -13.14 -9.85
C LYS A 168 0.25 -11.85 -10.18
N PHE A 169 0.90 -10.68 -10.13
CA PHE A 169 0.21 -9.38 -10.20
C PHE A 169 0.39 -8.61 -11.52
N LYS A 170 0.56 -9.31 -12.65
CA LYS A 170 0.74 -8.67 -13.97
C LYS A 170 -0.36 -7.67 -14.34
N ILE A 171 -1.61 -8.01 -14.04
CA ILE A 171 -2.77 -7.16 -14.35
C ILE A 171 -2.74 -5.87 -13.53
N ILE A 172 -2.51 -5.98 -12.20
CA ILE A 172 -2.43 -4.82 -11.31
C ILE A 172 -1.26 -3.92 -11.73
N ARG A 173 -0.11 -4.50 -12.07
CA ARG A 173 1.05 -3.77 -12.60
C ARG A 173 0.73 -3.02 -13.88
N CYS A 174 0.05 -3.66 -14.83
CA CYS A 174 -0.39 -3.01 -16.07
C CYS A 174 -1.28 -1.78 -15.80
N PHE A 175 -2.27 -1.91 -14.90
CA PHE A 175 -3.09 -0.76 -14.50
C PHE A 175 -2.28 0.31 -13.78
N SER A 176 -1.34 -0.07 -12.91
CA SER A 176 -0.44 0.88 -12.22
C SER A 176 0.41 1.66 -13.22
N TRP A 177 0.95 0.98 -14.23
CA TRP A 177 1.76 1.57 -15.28
C TRP A 177 0.96 2.53 -16.16
N ILE A 178 -0.22 2.11 -16.63
CA ILE A 178 -1.12 2.98 -17.40
C ILE A 178 -1.53 4.20 -16.57
N ALA A 179 -1.87 4.01 -15.29
CA ALA A 179 -2.22 5.10 -14.39
C ALA A 179 -1.04 6.07 -14.18
N ALA A 180 0.19 5.56 -14.03
CA ALA A 180 1.40 6.37 -13.92
C ALA A 180 1.66 7.20 -15.19
N LEU A 181 1.44 6.61 -16.39
CA LEU A 181 1.56 7.32 -17.66
C LEU A 181 0.52 8.43 -17.82
N ILE A 182 -0.76 8.12 -17.58
CA ILE A 182 -1.85 9.10 -17.67
C ILE A 182 -1.59 10.25 -16.70
N TYR A 183 -1.26 9.93 -15.45
CA TYR A 183 -1.01 10.93 -14.42
C TYR A 183 0.16 11.86 -14.79
N THR A 184 1.30 11.28 -15.19
CA THR A 184 2.49 12.04 -15.59
C THR A 184 2.19 12.90 -16.83
N GLY A 185 1.41 12.38 -17.78
CA GLY A 185 0.96 13.12 -18.96
C GLY A 185 0.08 14.32 -18.62
N VAL A 186 -0.93 14.13 -17.76
CA VAL A 186 -1.82 15.22 -17.29
C VAL A 186 -1.01 16.28 -16.55
N TRP A 187 -0.09 15.87 -15.67
CA TRP A 187 0.79 16.78 -14.95
C TRP A 187 1.69 17.58 -15.90
N ALA A 188 2.31 16.92 -16.89
CA ALA A 188 3.16 17.58 -17.87
C ALA A 188 2.37 18.58 -18.76
N LEU A 189 1.16 18.21 -19.19
CA LEU A 189 0.28 19.12 -19.93
C LEU A 189 -0.12 20.34 -19.10
N ALA A 190 -0.42 20.15 -17.81
CA ALA A 190 -0.68 21.25 -16.89
C ALA A 190 0.56 22.16 -16.75
N LEU A 191 1.75 21.59 -16.58
CA LEU A 191 3.00 22.34 -16.51
C LEU A 191 3.26 23.15 -17.79
N ILE A 192 3.12 22.54 -18.97
CA ILE A 192 3.29 23.24 -20.25
C ILE A 192 2.28 24.39 -20.36
N LYS A 193 1.02 24.17 -19.97
CA LYS A 193 0.00 25.21 -19.97
C LYS A 193 0.37 26.36 -19.02
N LEU A 194 0.88 26.06 -17.82
CA LEU A 194 1.36 27.08 -16.89
C LEU A 194 2.49 27.90 -17.51
N LEU A 195 3.49 27.23 -18.08
CA LEU A 195 4.66 27.87 -18.68
C LEU A 195 4.26 28.74 -19.87
N PHE A 196 3.32 28.29 -20.69
CA PHE A 196 2.79 29.09 -21.79
C PHE A 196 2.09 30.36 -21.29
N MET A 197 1.26 30.25 -20.25
CA MET A 197 0.61 31.40 -19.60
C MET A 197 1.61 32.38 -18.97
N LEU A 198 2.74 31.89 -18.44
CA LEU A 198 3.74 32.75 -17.78
C LEU A 198 4.71 33.43 -18.74
N PHE A 199 5.04 32.81 -19.88
CA PHE A 199 6.15 33.25 -20.75
C PHE A 199 5.76 33.65 -22.16
N VAL A 200 4.62 33.17 -22.67
CA VAL A 200 4.22 33.41 -24.07
C VAL A 200 3.04 34.37 -24.13
N ASP A 201 2.11 34.26 -23.18
CA ASP A 201 0.93 35.11 -23.15
C ASP A 201 1.30 36.49 -22.57
N ASP A 202 1.79 37.38 -23.44
CA ASP A 202 2.13 38.78 -23.14
C ASP A 202 0.87 39.66 -22.95
N ASN A 203 -0.26 39.03 -22.58
CA ASN A 203 -1.55 39.67 -22.40
C ASN A 203 -1.50 40.56 -21.15
N SER A 204 -1.02 41.78 -21.38
CA SER A 204 -1.07 42.96 -20.51
C SER A 204 -2.48 43.40 -20.07
N SER A 205 -3.52 42.65 -20.44
CA SER A 205 -4.83 42.79 -19.81
C SER A 205 -4.87 41.91 -18.56
N ASP A 206 -4.81 42.55 -17.40
CA ASP A 206 -4.97 41.99 -16.04
C ASP A 206 -6.34 41.29 -15.86
N ASP A 207 -6.64 40.27 -16.65
CA ASP A 207 -7.85 39.49 -16.49
C ASP A 207 -7.68 38.61 -15.25
N TYR A 208 -8.41 39.00 -14.20
CA TYR A 208 -8.42 38.32 -12.92
C TYR A 208 -8.70 36.81 -13.07
N GLU A 209 -9.50 36.42 -14.07
CA GLU A 209 -9.81 35.03 -14.35
C GLU A 209 -8.56 34.22 -14.76
N THR A 210 -7.74 34.75 -15.67
CA THR A 210 -6.50 34.08 -16.11
C THR A 210 -5.51 33.97 -14.97
N LEU A 211 -5.37 35.02 -14.14
CA LEU A 211 -4.49 34.98 -12.96
C LEU A 211 -4.94 33.92 -11.94
N MET A 212 -6.25 33.87 -11.64
CA MET A 212 -6.81 32.87 -10.72
C MET A 212 -6.65 31.45 -11.25
N PHE A 213 -6.82 31.24 -12.55
CA PHE A 213 -6.61 29.94 -13.18
C PHE A 213 -5.12 29.52 -13.14
N ALA A 214 -4.20 30.44 -13.41
CA ALA A 214 -2.76 30.18 -13.32
C ALA A 214 -2.34 29.83 -11.88
N LEU A 215 -2.85 30.55 -10.88
CA LEU A 215 -2.62 30.26 -9.46
C LEU A 215 -3.18 28.88 -9.05
N PHE A 216 -4.40 28.56 -9.48
CA PHE A 216 -5.00 27.24 -9.25
C PHE A 216 -4.15 26.13 -9.86
N LEU A 217 -3.70 26.31 -11.09
CA LEU A 217 -2.91 25.31 -11.81
C LEU A 217 -1.51 25.16 -11.20
N ALA A 218 -0.86 26.25 -10.82
CA ALA A 218 0.42 26.22 -10.09
C ALA A 218 0.28 25.50 -8.75
N TYR A 219 -0.77 25.81 -7.99
CA TYR A 219 -1.09 25.12 -6.75
C TYR A 219 -1.28 23.61 -6.98
N MET A 220 -2.09 23.23 -7.96
CA MET A 220 -2.30 21.82 -8.30
C MET A 220 -1.00 21.13 -8.69
N LEU A 221 -0.13 21.75 -9.50
CA LEU A 221 1.17 21.19 -9.88
C LEU A 221 2.09 20.94 -8.69
N ILE A 222 2.16 21.89 -7.75
CA ILE A 222 2.99 21.76 -6.55
C ILE A 222 2.47 20.64 -5.66
N MET A 223 1.16 20.58 -5.43
CA MET A 223 0.54 19.55 -4.59
C MET A 223 0.65 18.14 -5.19
N THR A 224 0.76 18.04 -6.53
CA THR A 224 0.84 16.76 -7.24
C THR A 224 2.28 16.33 -7.56
N ALA A 225 3.25 17.23 -7.43
CA ALA A 225 4.66 16.97 -7.73
C ALA A 225 5.25 15.74 -7.01
N PRO A 226 4.93 15.41 -5.75
CA PRO A 226 5.49 14.23 -5.07
C PRO A 226 5.16 12.89 -5.75
N ALA A 227 4.09 12.81 -6.53
CA ALA A 227 3.75 11.60 -7.27
C ALA A 227 4.62 11.38 -8.52
N ILE A 228 5.27 12.42 -9.04
CA ILE A 228 6.03 12.34 -10.29
C ILE A 228 7.26 11.41 -10.17
N PRO A 229 8.13 11.51 -9.15
CA PRO A 229 9.25 10.60 -9.01
C PRO A 229 8.83 9.13 -8.88
N VAL A 230 7.73 8.85 -8.17
CA VAL A 230 7.18 7.50 -7.99
C VAL A 230 6.68 6.95 -9.34
N ASN A 231 5.92 7.75 -10.09
CA ASN A 231 5.40 7.34 -11.38
C ASN A 231 6.51 7.13 -12.42
N ILE A 232 7.54 7.98 -12.42
CA ILE A 232 8.72 7.78 -13.28
C ILE A 232 9.40 6.45 -12.93
N ALA A 233 9.58 6.14 -11.64
CA ALA A 233 10.19 4.89 -11.22
C ALA A 233 9.39 3.66 -11.69
N ILE A 234 8.05 3.70 -11.62
CA ILE A 234 7.18 2.65 -12.16
C ILE A 234 7.38 2.50 -13.66
N VAL A 235 7.28 3.59 -14.42
CA VAL A 235 7.42 3.56 -15.88
C VAL A 235 8.79 3.05 -16.30
N SER A 236 9.86 3.56 -15.69
CA SER A 236 11.23 3.12 -15.98
C SER A 236 11.45 1.65 -15.64
N LYS A 237 10.94 1.15 -14.50
CA LYS A 237 11.10 -0.26 -14.14
C LYS A 237 10.29 -1.20 -15.02
N GLU A 238 9.07 -0.84 -15.39
CA GLU A 238 8.27 -1.66 -16.29
C GLU A 238 8.92 -1.79 -17.67
N LEU A 239 9.45 -0.69 -18.23
CA LEU A 239 10.20 -0.73 -19.49
C LEU A 239 11.41 -1.68 -19.42
N VAL A 240 12.19 -1.58 -18.35
CA VAL A 240 13.37 -2.45 -18.15
C VAL A 240 12.96 -3.93 -18.04
N LEU A 241 11.86 -4.26 -17.35
CA LEU A 241 11.40 -5.64 -17.20
C LEU A 241 10.86 -6.24 -18.50
N GLU A 242 10.21 -5.44 -19.34
CA GLU A 242 9.74 -5.88 -20.66
C GLU A 242 10.92 -6.20 -21.60
N GLU A 243 11.94 -5.34 -21.62
CA GLU A 243 13.16 -5.57 -22.41
C GLU A 243 13.84 -6.89 -22.02
N PHE A 244 13.99 -7.17 -20.72
CA PHE A 244 14.55 -8.43 -20.25
C PHE A 244 13.72 -9.65 -20.65
N THR A 245 12.39 -9.52 -20.63
CA THR A 245 11.48 -10.61 -21.02
C THR A 245 11.61 -10.92 -22.52
N LEU A 246 11.72 -9.88 -23.36
CA LEU A 246 11.90 -10.03 -24.80
C LEU A 246 13.27 -10.61 -25.16
N LEU A 247 14.33 -10.22 -24.44
CA LEU A 247 15.69 -10.71 -24.66
C LEU A 247 15.79 -12.21 -24.33
N ASN A 248 15.25 -12.64 -23.19
CA ASN A 248 15.26 -14.05 -22.80
C ASN A 248 14.47 -14.93 -23.77
N LYS A 249 13.38 -14.41 -24.34
CA LYS A 249 12.59 -15.12 -25.35
C LYS A 249 13.40 -15.39 -26.64
N HIS A 250 14.33 -14.50 -27.02
CA HIS A 250 15.16 -14.67 -28.21
C HIS A 250 16.34 -15.62 -27.99
N ILE A 251 16.88 -15.71 -26.78
CA ILE A 251 18.03 -16.59 -26.46
C ILE A 251 17.58 -18.05 -26.26
N GLY A 252 16.31 -18.27 -25.91
CA GLY A 252 15.72 -19.61 -25.72
C GLY A 252 15.21 -20.29 -26.99
N GLN A 253 15.48 -19.75 -28.19
CA GLN A 253 15.16 -20.34 -29.50
C GLN A 253 16.45 -20.64 -30.27
#